data_AF-A0A8S1IVT7-F1
#
_entry.id   AF-A0A8S1IVT7-F1
#
_cell.length_a   1.000
_cell.length_b   1.000
_cell.length_c   1.000
_cell.angle_alpha   90.00
_cell.angle_beta   90.00
_cell.angle_gamma   90.00
#
_symmetry.space_group_name_H-M   'P 1'
#
loop_
_entity.id
_entity.type
_entity.pdbx_description
1 polymer ?
#
loop_
_entity_poly.entity_id
_entity_poly.type
_entity_poly.pdbx_seq_one_letter_code
_entity_poly.pdbx_strand_id
1 'polypeptide(L)'
;MRKKVDSRIRTLVENCVKLHQRAMFVVVGDKGRDQVVNLHYLLSKTLVAKRPSVLWCYKKELMLSSHKLKRQKQLKKMVQRGLLDPTKEDPFVMFVACTDIRYCYYHETHKILGNTFGMCVLQDFEALNPNLLARTMETVEGGGMVILLLSTLTSLTQLYNLTMDVHSRFRTESHQKVTGRFNERLVLSLASNPNCILMDDELNILPTSTLVKYILPIPTKADGTPLKDPRDAHSAELKELKESLKDAECSLLVLLLHGVVHSTRQGLW
;
A
#
# COMPACT_ATOMS: atom_id res chain seq x y z
N MET A 1 10.08 -0.80 27.29
CA MET A 1 10.27 0.66 27.39
C MET A 1 9.41 1.31 26.31
N ARG A 2 8.50 2.25 26.63
CA ARG A 2 7.66 2.90 25.61
C ARG A 2 8.46 4.03 24.96
N LYS A 3 8.90 3.83 23.71
CA LYS A 3 9.64 4.82 22.94
C LYS A 3 8.67 5.76 22.23
N LYS A 4 8.96 7.06 22.25
CA LYS A 4 8.18 8.05 21.50
C LYS A 4 8.52 7.90 20.01
N VAL A 5 7.52 7.53 19.21
CA VAL A 5 7.64 7.43 17.75
C VAL A 5 7.76 8.83 17.16
N ASP A 6 8.56 8.96 16.10
CA ASP A 6 8.71 10.19 15.36
C ASP A 6 7.36 10.67 14.78
N SER A 7 7.01 11.92 15.00
CA SER A 7 5.73 12.48 14.55
C SER A 7 5.59 12.50 13.03
N ARG A 8 6.72 12.52 12.29
CA ARG A 8 6.73 12.57 10.82
C ARG A 8 6.04 11.37 10.18
N ILE A 9 6.14 10.18 10.79
CA ILE A 9 5.46 8.98 10.30
C ILE A 9 3.95 9.18 10.31
N ARG A 10 3.44 9.68 11.44
CA ARG A 10 2.01 9.99 11.60
C ARG A 10 1.56 11.09 10.64
N THR A 11 2.31 12.18 10.56
CA THR A 11 1.99 13.30 9.66
C THR A 11 1.97 12.87 8.20
N LEU A 12 2.89 12.00 7.77
CA LEU A 12 2.88 11.48 6.41
C LEU A 12 1.62 10.67 6.12
N VAL A 13 1.25 9.75 7.01
CA VAL A 13 0.03 8.94 6.83
C VAL A 13 -1.22 9.83 6.77
N GLU A 14 -1.34 10.80 7.67
CA GLU A 14 -2.45 11.76 7.66
C GLU A 14 -2.51 12.58 6.37
N ASN A 15 -1.35 13.02 5.86
CA ASN A 15 -1.26 13.77 4.61
C ASN A 15 -1.64 12.90 3.40
N CYS A 16 -1.13 11.67 3.32
CA CYS A 16 -1.41 10.75 2.23
C CYS A 16 -2.89 10.35 2.19
N VAL A 17 -3.52 10.12 3.34
CA VAL A 17 -4.96 9.85 3.43
C VAL A 17 -5.77 11.05 2.94
N LYS A 18 -5.43 12.27 3.37
CA LYS A 18 -6.14 13.51 2.95
C LYS A 18 -5.99 13.79 1.45
N LEU A 19 -4.82 13.55 0.88
CA LEU A 19 -4.54 13.76 -0.55
C LEU A 19 -4.89 12.55 -1.43
N HIS A 20 -5.37 11.45 -0.86
CA HIS A 20 -5.59 10.17 -1.54
C HIS A 20 -4.35 9.68 -2.31
N GLN A 21 -3.17 9.91 -1.74
CA GLN A 21 -1.91 9.42 -2.26
C GLN A 21 -1.48 8.16 -1.51
N ARG A 22 -0.75 7.28 -2.17
CA ARG A 22 -0.20 6.07 -1.55
C ARG A 22 1.07 6.44 -0.77
N ALA A 23 1.16 6.02 0.48
CA ALA A 23 2.38 6.10 1.26
C ALA A 23 3.24 4.85 1.05
N MET A 24 4.57 4.99 1.08
CA MET A 24 5.50 3.87 1.04
C MET A 24 6.39 3.88 2.27
N PHE A 25 6.52 2.73 2.91
CA PHE A 25 7.38 2.51 4.07
C PHE A 25 8.36 1.39 3.78
N VAL A 26 9.64 1.64 4.02
CA VAL A 26 10.69 0.63 3.91
C VAL A 26 11.22 0.39 5.31
N VAL A 27 10.98 -0.81 5.84
CA VAL A 27 11.40 -1.19 7.20
C VAL A 27 12.60 -2.10 7.11
N VAL A 28 13.72 -1.66 7.68
CA VAL A 28 14.99 -2.39 7.74
C VAL A 28 15.13 -3.04 9.11
N GLY A 29 15.27 -4.36 9.14
CA GLY A 29 15.53 -5.13 10.37
C GLY A 29 14.67 -6.38 10.52
N ASP A 30 15.11 -7.26 11.43
CA ASP A 30 14.51 -8.57 11.65
C ASP A 30 13.09 -8.49 12.23
N LYS A 31 12.82 -7.47 13.04
CA LYS A 31 11.52 -7.26 13.72
C LYS A 31 10.55 -6.37 12.94
N GLY A 32 10.74 -6.21 11.62
CA GLY A 32 9.87 -5.40 10.79
C GLY A 32 8.39 -5.82 10.82
N ARG A 33 8.10 -7.09 11.13
CA ARG A 33 6.73 -7.63 11.25
C ARG A 33 5.92 -6.98 12.38
N ASP A 34 6.56 -6.72 13.52
CA ASP A 34 5.89 -6.08 14.66
C ASP A 34 5.53 -4.64 14.30
N GLN A 35 6.36 -3.99 13.49
CA GLN A 35 6.11 -2.63 13.00
C GLN A 35 4.96 -2.54 11.99
N VAL A 36 4.71 -3.59 11.22
CA VAL A 36 3.51 -3.67 10.36
C VAL A 36 2.24 -3.50 11.19
N VAL A 37 2.18 -4.10 12.39
CA VAL A 37 1.01 -3.99 13.29
C VAL A 37 0.81 -2.55 13.73
N ASN A 38 1.90 -1.87 14.13
CA ASN A 38 1.87 -0.48 14.57
C ASN A 38 1.44 0.47 13.43
N LEU A 39 1.94 0.24 12.21
CA LEU A 39 1.59 1.03 11.03
C LEU A 39 0.14 0.79 10.59
N HIS A 40 -0.34 -0.45 10.65
CA HIS A 40 -1.75 -0.76 10.40
C HIS A 40 -2.68 -0.10 11.43
N TYR A 41 -2.29 -0.12 12.71
CA TYR A 41 -3.03 0.57 13.77
C TYR A 41 -3.09 2.09 13.52
N LEU A 42 -1.96 2.69 13.12
CA LEU A 42 -1.89 4.09 12.74
C LEU A 42 -2.83 4.41 11.57
N LEU A 43 -2.80 3.62 10.49
CA LEU A 43 -3.68 3.79 9.34
C LEU A 43 -5.15 3.66 9.72
N SER A 44 -5.49 2.64 10.52
CA SER A 44 -6.86 2.39 10.99
C SER A 44 -7.38 3.51 11.88
N LYS A 45 -6.50 4.24 12.58
CA LYS A 45 -6.87 5.39 13.40
C LYS A 45 -7.08 6.65 12.57
N THR A 46 -6.32 6.81 11.50
CA THR A 46 -6.41 7.96 10.59
C THR A 46 -7.60 7.84 9.64
N LEU A 47 -7.92 6.63 9.19
CA LEU A 47 -9.12 6.37 8.40
C LEU A 47 -10.35 6.34 9.31
N VAL A 48 -11.27 7.28 9.10
CA VAL A 48 -12.58 7.31 9.80
C VAL A 48 -13.53 6.21 9.25
N ALA A 49 -13.19 5.63 8.10
CA ALA A 49 -13.96 4.62 7.40
C ALA A 49 -13.70 3.19 7.92
N LYS A 50 -14.08 2.19 7.11
CA LYS A 50 -13.84 0.76 7.38
C LYS A 50 -12.34 0.49 7.59
N ARG A 51 -12.03 -0.45 8.49
CA ARG A 51 -10.66 -0.96 8.66
C ARG A 51 -10.07 -1.42 7.31
N PRO A 52 -8.84 -1.01 6.97
CA PRO A 52 -8.23 -1.34 5.69
C PRO A 52 -7.99 -2.85 5.58
N SER A 53 -8.27 -3.42 4.42
CA SER A 53 -7.87 -4.80 4.09
C SER A 53 -6.36 -4.86 3.83
N VAL A 54 -5.75 -5.98 4.20
CA VAL A 54 -4.29 -6.16 4.11
C VAL A 54 -3.96 -7.23 3.07
N LEU A 55 -3.15 -6.89 2.09
CA LEU A 55 -2.50 -7.83 1.18
C LEU A 55 -1.13 -8.21 1.72
N TRP A 56 -0.90 -9.50 1.98
CA TRP A 56 0.40 -10.01 2.44
C TRP A 56 1.04 -10.88 1.37
N CYS A 57 2.11 -10.38 0.76
CA CYS A 57 2.86 -11.09 -0.28
C CYS A 57 4.16 -11.67 0.29
N TYR A 58 4.44 -12.93 -0.03
CA TYR A 58 5.62 -13.65 0.46
C TYR A 58 6.11 -14.70 -0.56
N LYS A 59 7.40 -15.10 -0.44
CA LYS A 59 7.98 -16.16 -1.28
C LYS A 59 7.93 -17.52 -0.61
N LYS A 60 8.55 -17.65 0.58
CA LYS A 60 8.81 -18.94 1.22
C LYS A 60 7.88 -19.19 2.40
N GLU A 61 8.14 -18.54 3.52
CA GLU A 61 7.52 -18.90 4.79
C GLU A 61 6.97 -17.68 5.54
N LEU A 62 5.78 -17.90 6.10
CA LEU A 62 5.17 -17.03 7.09
C LEU A 62 5.48 -17.60 8.47
N MET A 63 5.71 -16.72 9.45
CA MET A 63 5.89 -17.12 10.85
C MET A 63 4.67 -17.86 11.42
N LEU A 64 3.48 -17.43 11.00
CA LEU A 64 2.22 -18.06 11.33
C LEU A 64 1.54 -18.54 10.06
N SER A 65 0.97 -19.75 10.10
CA SER A 65 0.23 -20.28 8.96
C SER A 65 -0.94 -19.35 8.59
N SER A 66 -1.14 -19.17 7.29
CA SER A 66 -2.32 -18.51 6.73
C SER A 66 -3.62 -19.24 7.10
N HIS A 67 -3.57 -20.57 7.31
CA HIS A 67 -4.74 -21.38 7.62
C HIS A 67 -5.08 -21.35 9.12
N LYS A 68 -6.29 -20.91 9.46
CA LYS A 68 -6.76 -20.68 10.85
C LYS A 68 -6.55 -21.89 11.77
N LEU A 69 -6.90 -23.10 11.33
CA LEU A 69 -6.71 -24.32 12.15
C LEU A 69 -5.24 -24.70 12.33
N LYS A 70 -4.40 -24.48 11.31
CA LYS A 70 -2.95 -24.78 11.41
C LYS A 70 -2.28 -23.76 12.34
N ARG A 71 -2.69 -22.49 12.25
CA ARG A 71 -2.25 -21.41 13.13
C ARG A 71 -2.56 -21.68 14.60
N GLN A 72 -3.79 -22.08 14.92
CA GLN A 72 -4.16 -22.43 16.30
C GLN A 72 -3.33 -23.60 16.84
N LYS A 73 -3.06 -24.62 16.02
CA LYS A 73 -2.18 -25.73 16.40
C LYS A 73 -0.73 -25.27 16.62
N GLN A 74 -0.21 -24.40 15.77
CA GLN A 74 1.13 -23.81 15.92
C GLN A 74 1.23 -22.98 17.20
N LEU A 75 0.24 -22.12 17.47
CA LEU A 75 0.19 -21.29 18.67
C LEU A 75 0.15 -22.14 19.95
N LYS A 76 -0.69 -23.17 19.98
CA LYS A 76 -0.73 -24.13 21.11
C LYS A 76 0.62 -24.81 21.33
N LYS A 77 1.31 -25.22 20.26
CA LYS A 77 2.66 -25.80 20.35
C LYS A 77 3.69 -24.79 20.87
N MET A 78 3.60 -23.53 20.49
CA MET A 78 4.50 -22.47 20.97
C MET A 78 4.29 -22.18 22.45
N VAL A 79 3.04 -22.13 22.91
CA VAL A 79 2.68 -22.01 24.34
C VAL A 79 3.18 -23.22 25.13
N GLN A 80 2.98 -24.44 24.62
CA GLN A 80 3.46 -25.68 25.26
C GLN A 80 4.99 -25.72 25.39
N ARG A 81 5.72 -25.11 24.46
CA ARG A 81 7.19 -25.00 24.51
C ARG A 81 7.68 -23.85 25.40
N GLY A 82 6.78 -23.04 25.96
CA GLY A 82 7.13 -21.88 26.78
C GLY A 82 7.73 -20.70 26.02
N LEU A 83 7.65 -20.68 24.68
CA LEU A 83 8.11 -19.53 23.87
C LEU A 83 7.11 -18.36 23.86
N LEU A 84 5.86 -18.62 24.23
CA LEU A 84 4.81 -17.62 24.26
C LEU A 84 4.19 -17.60 25.66
N ASP A 85 4.15 -16.42 26.28
CA ASP A 85 3.53 -16.22 27.58
C ASP A 85 2.00 -16.18 27.42
N PRO A 86 1.23 -17.08 28.05
CA PRO A 86 -0.22 -17.09 27.93
C PRO A 86 -0.89 -15.83 28.50
N THR A 87 -0.18 -15.05 29.32
CA THR A 87 -0.71 -13.81 29.93
C THR A 87 -0.48 -12.57 29.06
N LYS A 88 0.51 -12.59 28.16
CA LYS A 88 0.80 -11.50 27.22
C LYS A 88 0.46 -11.94 25.81
N GLU A 89 -0.72 -11.55 25.34
CA GLU A 89 -1.07 -11.74 23.94
C GLU A 89 -0.14 -10.92 23.05
N ASP A 90 0.51 -11.60 22.11
CA ASP A 90 1.36 -11.00 21.10
C ASP A 90 0.52 -10.09 20.17
N PRO A 91 0.86 -8.79 20.01
CA PRO A 91 0.17 -7.86 19.12
C PRO A 91 0.04 -8.39 17.69
N PHE A 92 1.02 -9.16 17.20
CA PHE A 92 0.98 -9.73 15.87
C PHE A 92 -0.09 -10.82 15.73
N VAL A 93 -0.27 -11.66 16.77
CA VAL A 93 -1.31 -12.68 16.79
C VAL A 93 -2.70 -12.04 16.80
N MET A 94 -2.87 -10.97 17.59
CA MET A 94 -4.11 -10.19 17.62
C MET A 94 -4.41 -9.54 16.26
N PHE A 95 -3.40 -8.93 15.64
CA PHE A 95 -3.49 -8.35 14.30
C PHE A 95 -3.98 -9.38 13.27
N VAL A 96 -3.34 -10.55 13.21
CA VAL A 96 -3.68 -11.63 12.27
C VAL A 96 -5.05 -12.26 12.56
N ALA A 97 -5.57 -12.13 13.79
CA ALA A 97 -6.89 -12.62 14.16
C ALA A 97 -8.02 -11.64 13.83
N CYS A 98 -7.77 -10.34 14.02
CA CYS A 98 -8.80 -9.30 13.88
C CYS A 98 -8.88 -8.65 12.49
N THR A 99 -7.82 -8.75 11.68
CA THR A 99 -7.75 -8.10 10.37
C THR A 99 -8.04 -9.08 9.25
N ASP A 100 -8.62 -8.55 8.17
CA ASP A 100 -8.84 -9.31 6.94
C ASP A 100 -7.55 -9.28 6.10
N ILE A 101 -6.82 -10.39 6.13
CA ILE A 101 -5.53 -10.54 5.45
C ILE A 101 -5.67 -11.50 4.28
N ARG A 102 -5.47 -10.98 3.07
CA ARG A 102 -5.30 -11.77 1.85
C ARG A 102 -3.84 -12.17 1.71
N TYR A 103 -3.55 -13.44 1.96
CA TYR A 103 -2.22 -14.01 1.71
C TYR A 103 -2.07 -14.37 0.23
N CYS A 104 -0.98 -13.92 -0.40
CA CYS A 104 -0.67 -14.19 -1.79
C CYS A 104 0.80 -14.62 -1.94
N TYR A 105 1.06 -15.69 -2.67
CA TYR A 105 2.44 -15.98 -3.08
C TYR A 105 2.85 -15.07 -4.24
N TYR A 106 4.14 -14.78 -4.37
CA TYR A 106 4.63 -13.93 -5.47
C TYR A 106 4.31 -14.46 -6.87
N HIS A 107 4.36 -15.77 -7.08
CA HIS A 107 4.00 -16.39 -8.36
C HIS A 107 2.48 -16.30 -8.66
N GLU A 108 1.65 -16.07 -7.64
CA GLU A 108 0.19 -15.97 -7.75
C GLU A 108 -0.35 -14.53 -7.78
N THR A 109 0.54 -13.53 -7.86
CA THR A 109 0.17 -12.09 -7.88
C THR A 109 -0.74 -11.67 -9.04
N HIS A 110 -0.98 -12.52 -10.03
CA HIS A 110 -1.98 -12.28 -11.06
C HIS A 110 -3.42 -12.40 -10.51
N LYS A 111 -3.65 -13.16 -9.43
CA LYS A 111 -4.97 -13.39 -8.83
C LYS A 111 -5.49 -12.21 -8.01
N ILE A 112 -4.65 -11.23 -7.72
CA ILE A 112 -5.01 -10.04 -6.95
C ILE A 112 -5.34 -8.84 -7.85
N LEU A 113 -5.17 -8.97 -9.16
CA LEU A 113 -5.60 -7.95 -10.13
C LEU A 113 -7.12 -7.77 -10.06
N GLY A 114 -7.57 -6.51 -10.13
CA GLY A 114 -8.98 -6.15 -9.98
C GLY A 114 -9.47 -6.06 -8.53
N ASN A 115 -8.66 -6.45 -7.55
CA ASN A 115 -8.95 -6.22 -6.14
C ASN A 115 -8.17 -4.99 -5.64
N THR A 116 -8.77 -4.25 -4.70
CA THR A 116 -8.15 -3.13 -4.02
C THR A 116 -7.94 -3.43 -2.54
N PHE A 117 -6.80 -2.99 -2.01
CA PHE A 117 -6.41 -3.15 -0.61
C PHE A 117 -6.01 -1.81 0.00
N GLY A 118 -6.30 -1.63 1.29
CA GLY A 118 -5.86 -0.44 2.02
C GLY A 118 -4.39 -0.50 2.43
N MET A 119 -3.84 -1.70 2.54
CA MET A 119 -2.46 -1.92 2.96
C MET A 119 -1.84 -3.10 2.22
N CYS A 120 -0.61 -2.95 1.73
CA CYS A 120 0.15 -4.04 1.11
C CYS A 120 1.46 -4.25 1.86
N VAL A 121 1.76 -5.50 2.23
CA VAL A 121 3.00 -5.92 2.88
C VAL A 121 3.77 -6.82 1.93
N LEU A 122 4.99 -6.42 1.58
CA LEU A 122 5.89 -7.14 0.71
C LEU A 122 7.06 -7.69 1.55
N GLN A 123 7.11 -9.01 1.70
CA GLN A 123 8.16 -9.72 2.42
C GLN A 123 9.21 -10.29 1.45
N ASP A 124 10.46 -10.48 1.88
CA ASP A 124 11.50 -11.14 1.08
C ASP A 124 11.85 -10.34 -0.20
N PHE A 125 12.47 -9.17 -0.03
CA PHE A 125 12.83 -8.29 -1.14
C PHE A 125 13.64 -8.96 -2.27
N GLU A 126 14.46 -9.97 -1.97
CA GLU A 126 15.23 -10.76 -2.94
C GLU A 126 14.35 -11.42 -4.03
N ALA A 127 13.08 -11.69 -3.71
CA ALA A 127 12.11 -12.34 -4.57
C ALA A 127 11.29 -11.37 -5.43
N LEU A 128 11.40 -10.08 -5.17
CA LEU A 128 10.60 -9.07 -5.85
C LEU A 128 11.15 -8.82 -7.25
N ASN A 129 10.25 -8.65 -8.21
CA ASN A 129 10.58 -8.22 -9.56
C ASN A 129 9.88 -6.89 -9.83
N PRO A 130 10.36 -6.06 -10.77
CA PRO A 130 9.69 -4.81 -11.12
C PRO A 130 8.21 -5.00 -11.47
N ASN A 131 7.88 -6.09 -12.18
CA ASN A 131 6.51 -6.45 -12.51
C ASN A 131 5.66 -6.82 -11.27
N LEU A 132 6.24 -7.51 -10.27
CA LEU A 132 5.55 -7.82 -9.02
C LEU A 132 5.29 -6.56 -8.19
N LEU A 133 6.27 -5.66 -8.14
CA LEU A 133 6.13 -4.35 -7.51
C LEU A 133 5.01 -3.54 -8.17
N ALA A 134 5.00 -3.45 -9.50
CA ALA A 134 3.95 -2.73 -10.22
C ALA A 134 2.55 -3.27 -9.90
N ARG A 135 2.34 -4.59 -10.04
CA ARG A 135 1.04 -5.23 -9.77
C ARG A 135 0.57 -5.03 -8.33
N THR A 136 1.47 -5.19 -7.36
CA THR A 136 1.10 -5.06 -5.94
C THR A 136 0.84 -3.61 -5.55
N MET A 137 1.65 -2.67 -6.03
CA MET A 137 1.46 -1.23 -5.77
C MET A 137 0.20 -0.68 -6.45
N GLU A 138 -0.18 -1.20 -7.62
CA GLU A 138 -1.42 -0.85 -8.33
C GLU A 138 -2.67 -1.23 -7.53
N THR A 139 -2.66 -2.39 -6.86
CA THR A 139 -3.79 -2.85 -6.05
C THR A 139 -4.00 -2.07 -4.74
N VAL A 140 -3.12 -1.11 -4.40
CA VAL A 140 -3.29 -0.29 -3.19
C VAL A 140 -4.10 0.96 -3.52
N GLU A 141 -5.13 1.21 -2.72
CA GLU A 141 -5.99 2.39 -2.90
C GLU A 141 -5.29 3.71 -2.51
N GLY A 142 -5.82 4.83 -3.01
CA GLY A 142 -5.36 6.16 -2.62
C GLY A 142 -5.62 6.43 -1.14
N GLY A 143 -4.59 6.81 -0.40
CA GLY A 143 -4.62 6.90 1.07
C GLY A 143 -4.18 5.62 1.79
N GLY A 144 -3.96 4.53 1.04
CA GLY A 144 -3.36 3.31 1.56
C GLY A 144 -1.83 3.40 1.71
N MET A 145 -1.24 2.32 2.19
CA MET A 145 0.22 2.23 2.35
C MET A 145 0.82 0.91 1.85
N VAL A 146 2.03 1.01 1.30
CA VAL A 146 2.86 -0.11 0.86
C VAL A 146 4.03 -0.25 1.82
N ILE A 147 4.20 -1.42 2.44
CA ILE A 147 5.32 -1.74 3.33
C ILE A 147 6.25 -2.73 2.65
N LEU A 148 7.53 -2.37 2.54
CA LEU A 148 8.62 -3.23 2.10
C LEU A 148 9.42 -3.68 3.33
N LEU A 149 9.48 -4.99 3.57
CA LEU A 149 10.27 -5.55 4.67
C LEU A 149 11.65 -6.02 4.17
N LEU A 150 12.70 -5.44 4.75
CA LEU A 150 14.10 -5.80 4.51
C LEU A 150 14.64 -6.48 5.76
N SER A 151 14.38 -7.78 5.87
CA SER A 151 14.70 -8.59 7.06
C SER A 151 16.19 -8.88 7.21
N THR A 152 16.89 -9.20 6.13
CA THR A 152 18.30 -9.66 6.17
C THR A 152 19.34 -8.55 6.16
N LEU A 153 18.93 -7.29 6.06
CA LEU A 153 19.84 -6.17 5.88
C LEU A 153 20.02 -5.41 7.19
N THR A 154 21.28 -5.21 7.59
CA THR A 154 21.62 -4.33 8.73
C THR A 154 21.76 -2.88 8.29
N SER A 155 21.96 -2.62 6.99
CA SER A 155 22.06 -1.27 6.45
C SER A 155 21.54 -1.16 5.01
N LEU A 156 21.07 0.02 4.63
CA LEU A 156 20.63 0.31 3.26
C LEU A 156 21.75 0.19 2.23
N THR A 157 23.01 0.39 2.62
CA THR A 157 24.17 0.23 1.73
C THR A 157 24.30 -1.20 1.22
N GLN A 158 23.91 -2.19 2.03
CA GLN A 158 23.90 -3.59 1.62
C GLN A 158 22.83 -3.88 0.56
N LEU A 159 21.79 -3.03 0.45
CA LEU A 159 20.74 -3.19 -0.57
C LEU A 159 21.30 -3.04 -1.99
N TYR A 160 22.30 -2.18 -2.20
CA TYR A 160 22.94 -1.99 -3.51
C TYR A 160 23.58 -3.27 -4.04
N ASN A 161 24.24 -4.02 -3.17
CA ASN A 161 24.96 -5.24 -3.52
C ASN A 161 24.13 -6.51 -3.35
N LEU A 162 22.85 -6.38 -2.97
CA LEU A 162 22.00 -7.53 -2.74
C LEU A 162 21.73 -8.29 -4.05
N THR A 163 21.94 -9.60 -4.02
CA THR A 163 21.67 -10.46 -5.17
C THR A 163 20.21 -10.89 -5.16
N MET A 164 19.42 -10.41 -6.13
CA MET A 164 18.03 -10.84 -6.31
C MET A 164 17.96 -12.22 -6.97
N ASP A 165 16.84 -12.92 -6.79
CA ASP A 165 16.60 -14.22 -7.43
C ASP A 165 16.72 -14.16 -8.95
N VAL A 166 16.30 -13.04 -9.56
CA VAL A 166 16.38 -12.83 -11.01
C VAL A 166 17.82 -12.84 -11.50
N HIS A 167 18.77 -12.39 -10.69
CA HIS A 167 20.18 -12.39 -11.07
C HIS A 167 20.72 -13.82 -11.26
N SER A 168 20.11 -14.84 -10.64
CA SER A 168 20.49 -16.24 -10.88
C SER A 168 20.30 -16.66 -12.34
N ARG A 169 19.26 -16.14 -13.02
CA ARG A 169 18.99 -16.43 -14.44
C ARG A 169 20.00 -15.77 -15.39
N PHE A 170 20.69 -14.73 -14.92
CA PHE A 170 21.66 -13.97 -15.70
C PHE A 170 23.11 -14.38 -15.41
N ARG A 171 23.33 -15.36 -14.52
CA ARG A 171 24.65 -15.96 -14.30
C ARG A 171 24.87 -17.08 -15.30
N THR A 172 25.94 -17.00 -16.06
CA THR A 172 26.45 -18.10 -16.91
C THR A 172 27.83 -18.52 -16.40
N GLU A 173 28.33 -19.68 -16.82
CA GLU A 173 29.67 -20.16 -16.44
C GLU A 173 30.75 -19.13 -16.78
N SER A 174 30.62 -18.48 -17.94
CA SER A 174 31.53 -17.44 -18.41
C SER A 174 31.31 -16.07 -17.74
N HIS A 175 30.11 -15.78 -17.24
CA HIS A 175 29.77 -14.50 -16.61
C HIS A 175 29.07 -14.71 -15.26
N GLN A 176 29.88 -14.88 -14.22
CA GLN A 176 29.38 -15.09 -12.85
C GLN A 176 29.01 -13.78 -12.13
N LYS A 177 29.63 -12.66 -12.53
CA LYS A 177 29.47 -11.36 -11.86
C LYS A 177 28.31 -10.56 -12.49
N VAL A 178 27.17 -10.57 -11.82
CA VAL A 178 25.98 -9.78 -12.18
C VAL A 178 25.93 -8.53 -11.32
N THR A 179 25.77 -7.35 -11.93
CA THR A 179 25.63 -6.07 -11.23
C THR A 179 24.16 -5.71 -11.01
N GLY A 180 23.81 -5.35 -9.77
CA GLY A 180 22.44 -5.06 -9.34
C GLY A 180 21.94 -3.65 -9.70
N ARG A 181 21.97 -3.26 -10.98
CA ARG A 181 21.57 -1.91 -11.42
C ARG A 181 20.13 -1.54 -11.03
N PHE A 182 19.25 -2.52 -10.93
CA PHE A 182 17.88 -2.30 -10.47
C PHE A 182 17.84 -1.80 -9.02
N ASN A 183 18.61 -2.43 -8.13
CA ASN A 183 18.66 -2.06 -6.72
C ASN A 183 19.24 -0.65 -6.54
N GLU A 184 20.28 -0.31 -7.31
CA GLU A 184 20.83 1.04 -7.33
C GLU A 184 19.78 2.10 -7.69
N ARG A 185 19.05 1.87 -8.79
CA ARG A 185 17.99 2.79 -9.21
C ARG A 185 16.83 2.82 -8.21
N LEU A 186 16.48 1.69 -7.63
CA LEU A 186 15.40 1.61 -6.66
C LEU A 186 15.71 2.46 -5.41
N VAL A 187 16.90 2.33 -4.82
CA VAL A 187 17.28 3.14 -3.65
C VAL A 187 17.24 4.63 -3.97
N LEU A 188 17.76 5.02 -5.14
CA LEU A 188 17.71 6.42 -5.60
C LEU A 188 16.27 6.91 -5.77
N SER A 189 15.39 6.06 -6.29
CA SER A 189 13.96 6.37 -6.48
C SER A 189 13.21 6.47 -5.14
N LEU A 190 13.57 5.62 -4.17
CA LEU A 190 13.03 5.68 -2.81
C LEU A 190 13.50 6.95 -2.09
N ALA A 191 14.74 7.37 -2.31
CA ALA A 191 15.28 8.59 -1.72
C ALA A 191 14.68 9.87 -2.32
N SER A 192 14.32 9.87 -3.61
CA SER A 192 13.68 11.02 -4.28
C SER A 192 12.16 11.09 -4.10
N ASN A 193 11.52 10.03 -3.59
CA ASN A 193 10.07 10.01 -3.39
C ASN A 193 9.67 10.74 -2.09
N PRO A 194 8.85 11.81 -2.16
CA PRO A 194 8.40 12.55 -0.97
C PRO A 194 7.44 11.74 -0.08
N ASN A 195 6.74 10.75 -0.63
CA ASN A 195 5.79 9.90 0.08
C ASN A 195 6.41 8.58 0.57
N CYS A 196 7.74 8.50 0.62
CA CYS A 196 8.48 7.34 1.08
C CYS A 196 9.25 7.66 2.36
N ILE A 197 9.13 6.79 3.38
CA ILE A 197 9.97 6.84 4.58
C ILE A 197 10.71 5.52 4.72
N LEU A 198 12.04 5.63 4.88
CA LEU A 198 12.91 4.54 5.24
C LEU A 198 13.11 4.57 6.77
N MET A 199 12.86 3.46 7.43
CA MET A 199 12.92 3.33 8.88
C MET A 199 13.55 2.00 9.30
N ASP A 200 14.05 1.96 10.53
CA ASP A 200 14.48 0.72 11.16
C ASP A 200 13.32 0.00 11.89
N ASP A 201 13.63 -1.15 12.47
CA ASP A 201 12.70 -1.96 13.26
C ASP A 201 12.36 -1.36 14.63
N GLU A 202 12.93 -0.21 15.00
CA GLU A 202 12.57 0.59 16.17
C GLU A 202 11.77 1.86 15.82
N LEU A 203 11.30 2.00 14.58
CA LEU A 203 10.61 3.18 14.04
C LEU A 203 11.45 4.48 14.04
N ASN A 204 12.77 4.37 14.03
CA ASN A 204 13.63 5.52 13.75
C ASN A 204 13.70 5.75 12.23
N ILE A 205 13.62 7.00 11.82
CA ILE A 205 13.74 7.38 10.41
C ILE A 205 15.23 7.40 10.03
N LEU A 206 15.58 6.67 8.97
CA LEU A 206 16.93 6.64 8.43
C LEU A 206 17.22 7.93 7.64
N PRO A 207 18.41 8.55 7.81
CA PRO A 207 18.76 9.82 7.17
C PRO A 207 19.17 9.64 5.70
N THR A 208 18.35 8.96 4.90
CA THR A 208 18.66 8.66 3.49
C THR A 208 18.10 9.71 2.53
N SER A 209 17.01 10.38 2.92
CA SER A 209 16.38 11.43 2.11
C SER A 209 16.30 12.74 2.88
N THR A 210 16.61 13.84 2.20
CA THR A 210 16.41 15.20 2.71
C THR A 210 14.93 15.59 2.76
N LEU A 211 14.09 14.98 1.93
CA LEU A 211 12.67 15.31 1.78
C LEU A 211 11.87 14.96 3.03
N VAL A 212 12.26 13.89 3.74
CA VAL A 212 11.60 13.44 4.96
C VAL A 212 11.77 14.43 6.13
N LYS A 213 12.76 15.34 6.07
CA LYS A 213 12.95 16.35 7.12
C LYS A 213 11.86 17.43 7.14
N TYR A 214 11.17 17.65 6.01
CA TYR A 214 10.24 18.77 5.84
C TYR A 214 8.78 18.34 5.77
N ILE A 215 8.44 17.15 6.25
CA ILE A 215 7.05 16.67 6.27
C ILE A 215 6.28 17.48 7.31
N LEU A 216 5.53 18.46 6.82
CA LEU A 216 4.61 19.29 7.61
C LEU A 216 3.18 18.84 7.39
N PRO A 217 2.31 18.97 8.41
CA PRO A 217 0.89 18.69 8.24
C PRO A 217 0.28 19.65 7.22
N ILE A 218 -0.52 19.11 6.30
CA ILE A 218 -1.21 19.92 5.29
C ILE A 218 -2.30 20.75 5.98
N PRO A 219 -2.41 22.06 5.66
CA PRO A 219 -3.50 22.89 6.17
C PRO A 219 -4.85 22.37 5.68
N THR A 220 -5.77 22.17 6.60
CA THR A 220 -7.13 21.70 6.34
C THR A 220 -8.15 22.82 6.50
N LYS A 221 -9.22 22.78 5.70
CA LYS A 221 -10.44 23.57 5.88
C LYS A 221 -11.19 23.09 7.15
N ALA A 222 -12.21 23.83 7.60
CA ALA A 222 -13.02 23.47 8.77
C ALA A 222 -13.66 22.06 8.65
N ASP A 223 -13.94 21.62 7.42
CA ASP A 223 -14.53 20.31 7.11
C ASP A 223 -13.51 19.17 7.04
N GLY A 224 -12.23 19.43 7.35
CA GLY A 224 -11.16 18.41 7.34
C GLY A 224 -10.55 18.12 5.96
N THR A 225 -11.08 18.73 4.88
CA THR A 225 -10.53 18.64 3.53
C THR A 225 -9.26 19.49 3.38
N PRO A 226 -8.28 19.09 2.55
CA PRO A 226 -7.07 19.88 2.34
C PRO A 226 -7.40 21.23 1.66
N LEU A 227 -6.68 22.29 2.04
CA LEU A 227 -6.93 23.65 1.54
C LEU A 227 -6.69 23.78 0.02
N LYS A 228 -5.71 23.02 -0.50
CA LYS A 228 -5.39 22.89 -1.92
C LYS A 228 -5.48 21.41 -2.29
N ASP A 229 -6.66 20.95 -2.69
CA ASP A 229 -6.82 19.60 -3.24
C ASP A 229 -6.62 19.65 -4.76
N PRO A 230 -5.73 18.84 -5.35
CA PRO A 230 -5.64 18.68 -6.81
C PRO A 230 -6.98 18.26 -7.44
N ARG A 231 -7.86 17.61 -6.66
CA ARG A 231 -9.18 17.18 -7.12
C ARG A 231 -10.18 18.32 -7.20
N ASP A 232 -9.97 19.44 -6.51
CA ASP A 232 -10.89 20.59 -6.60
C ASP A 232 -10.97 21.07 -8.06
N ALA A 233 -9.83 21.11 -8.77
CA ALA A 233 -9.77 21.44 -10.20
C ALA A 233 -10.53 20.44 -11.07
N HIS A 234 -10.26 19.13 -10.93
CA HIS A 234 -10.98 18.10 -11.68
C HIS A 234 -12.47 18.02 -11.34
N SER A 235 -12.85 18.31 -10.10
CA SER A 235 -14.26 18.34 -9.68
C SER A 235 -15.00 19.52 -10.31
N ALA A 236 -14.34 20.66 -10.46
CA ALA A 236 -14.87 21.83 -11.15
C ALA A 236 -15.04 21.54 -12.65
N GLU A 237 -14.02 20.97 -13.30
CA GLU A 237 -14.09 20.52 -14.70
C GLU A 237 -15.23 19.50 -14.91
N LEU A 238 -15.35 18.50 -14.04
CA LEU A 238 -16.43 17.51 -14.10
C LEU A 238 -17.82 18.14 -13.90
N LYS A 239 -17.93 19.17 -13.05
CA LYS A 239 -19.18 19.87 -12.82
C LYS A 239 -19.58 20.68 -14.05
N GLU A 240 -18.63 21.38 -14.67
CA GLU A 240 -18.82 22.12 -15.92
C GLU A 240 -19.20 21.20 -17.09
N LEU A 241 -18.53 20.04 -17.21
CA LEU A 241 -18.89 18.99 -18.18
C LEU A 241 -20.31 18.47 -17.95
N LYS A 242 -20.70 18.21 -16.69
CA LYS A 242 -22.07 17.78 -16.37
C LYS A 242 -23.11 18.85 -16.68
N GLU A 243 -22.78 20.12 -16.49
CA GLU A 243 -23.66 21.25 -16.81
C GLU A 243 -23.81 21.40 -18.33
N SER A 244 -22.73 21.31 -19.11
CA SER A 244 -22.81 21.35 -20.58
C SER A 244 -23.53 20.14 -21.21
N LEU A 245 -23.45 18.95 -20.61
CA LEU A 245 -24.15 17.75 -21.09
C LEU A 245 -25.65 17.72 -20.77
N LYS A 246 -26.10 18.43 -19.72
CA LYS A 246 -27.54 18.50 -19.38
C LYS A 246 -28.38 19.12 -20.49
N ASP A 247 -27.83 20.08 -21.23
CA ASP A 247 -28.52 20.70 -22.37
C ASP A 247 -28.58 19.75 -23.59
N ALA A 248 -27.61 18.86 -23.75
CA ALA A 248 -27.56 17.90 -24.85
C ALA A 248 -28.62 16.78 -24.71
N GLU A 249 -28.82 16.25 -23.50
CA GLU A 249 -29.83 15.20 -23.24
C GLU A 249 -31.27 15.67 -23.47
N CYS A 250 -31.55 16.97 -23.24
CA CYS A 250 -32.88 17.53 -23.42
C CYS A 250 -33.25 17.69 -24.91
N SER A 251 -32.28 17.96 -25.79
CA SER A 251 -32.51 18.14 -27.23
C SER A 251 -32.90 16.85 -27.97
N LEU A 252 -32.30 15.72 -27.59
CA LEU A 252 -32.58 14.41 -28.20
C LEU A 252 -33.98 13.88 -27.82
N LEU A 253 -34.40 14.13 -26.58
CA LEU A 253 -35.73 13.71 -26.11
C LEU A 253 -36.85 14.56 -26.75
N VAL A 254 -36.60 15.85 -26.96
CA VAL A 254 -37.53 16.76 -27.67
C VAL A 254 -37.62 16.42 -29.17
N LEU A 255 -36.50 16.08 -29.82
CA LEU A 255 -36.51 15.64 -31.23
C LEU A 255 -37.25 14.31 -31.43
N LEU A 256 -37.09 13.34 -30.52
CA LEU A 256 -37.84 12.08 -30.55
C LEU A 256 -39.34 12.30 -30.29
N LEU A 257 -39.71 13.19 -29.39
CA LEU A 257 -41.12 13.52 -29.12
C LEU A 257 -41.77 14.32 -30.26
N HIS A 258 -41.06 15.27 -30.89
CA HIS A 258 -41.59 15.99 -32.06
C HIS A 258 -41.68 15.12 -33.33
N GLY A 259 -40.76 14.17 -33.52
CA GLY A 259 -40.82 13.22 -34.64
C GLY A 259 -41.99 12.23 -34.55
N VAL A 260 -42.37 11.80 -33.34
CA VAL A 260 -43.48 10.86 -33.12
C VAL A 260 -44.85 11.56 -33.26
N VAL A 261 -44.97 12.84 -32.88
CA VAL A 261 -46.23 13.60 -32.98
C VAL A 261 -46.59 13.97 -34.43
N HIS A 262 -45.61 14.15 -35.32
CA HIS A 262 -45.90 14.41 -36.74
C HIS A 262 -46.32 13.15 -37.51
N SER A 263 -45.87 11.95 -37.12
CA SER A 263 -46.24 10.70 -37.80
C SER A 263 -47.65 10.22 -37.46
N THR A 264 -48.25 10.64 -36.35
CA THR A 264 -49.56 10.16 -35.88
C THR A 264 -50.75 11.02 -36.34
N ARG A 265 -50.52 12.19 -36.97
CA ARG A 265 -51.59 13.08 -37.47
C ARG A 265 -51.90 12.93 -38.98
N GLN A 266 -51.19 12.09 -39.73
CA GLN A 266 -51.45 11.88 -41.17
C GLN A 266 -52.24 10.61 -41.52
N GLY A 267 -52.79 9.90 -40.52
CA GLY A 267 -53.54 8.66 -40.76
C GLY A 267 -54.76 8.52 -39.85
N LEU A 268 -55.79 9.34 -40.07
CA LEU A 268 -57.18 9.08 -39.65
C LEU A 268 -58.11 9.93 -40.53
N TRP A 269 -58.61 9.29 -41.59
CA TRP A 269 -59.93 9.54 -42.15
C TRP A 269 -60.95 8.76 -41.35
#